data_AF-A0A838V5R7-F1
#
_entry.id   AF-A0A838V5R7-F1
#
_cell.length_a   1.000
_cell.length_b   1.000
_cell.length_c   1.000
_cell.angle_alpha   90.00
_cell.angle_beta   90.00
_cell.angle_gamma   90.00
#
_symmetry.space_group_name_H-M   'P 1'
#
loop_
_entity.id
_entity.type
_entity.pdbx_description
1 polymer ?
#
loop_
_entity_poly.entity_id
_entity_poly.type
_entity_poly.pdbx_seq_one_letter_code
_entity_poly.pdbx_strand_id
1 'polypeptide(L)'
;MKIFVSSLVTGMEAERAAVVGAVRALGHDAVTAETFGARTDSPQVACLAGVRGSDCVVLVLCGRYGTKQPSGMSATHEEFREARDRRPLLAFVQDGIDREPDQEGFVAEVQKWQGGQFTERFSTADELRDAVTRALHRWELSTAVGAPDAVEMLARATGLLPSEERGFHNGVTTLAVAVVGGPRQSILRPVELEEGPLRRHLHQSGRFGETPIFVDAEGVESAIEAHAFVLSQSNRSVRLDEEGAIRIVLPLSEGRAGITALIEENLRETLVRALRFSSNLLEHIDNVHRLSHVAIAARINGAGGSSWRTRQEHAASPNQGSWNMHTDDRPPTALSPPSRPRAALRQQVDELAEDFTVLFRRQFKSAR
;
A
#
# COMPACT_ATOMS: atom_id res chain seq x y z
N MET A 1 19.82 -5.66 9.77
CA MET A 1 19.34 -4.78 8.68
C MET A 1 20.47 -3.85 8.26
N LYS A 2 20.48 -3.39 7.02
CA LYS A 2 21.41 -2.38 6.50
C LYS A 2 20.80 -0.99 6.68
N ILE A 3 21.49 -0.12 7.41
CA ILE A 3 21.04 1.25 7.69
C ILE A 3 21.98 2.23 7.00
N PHE A 4 21.47 2.99 6.03
CA PHE A 4 22.27 4.02 5.35
C PHE A 4 22.32 5.30 6.19
N VAL A 5 23.52 5.82 6.46
CA VAL A 5 23.71 7.07 7.22
C VAL A 5 23.99 8.24 6.27
N SER A 6 22.95 9.01 5.99
CA SER A 6 22.99 10.20 5.14
C SER A 6 23.22 11.46 5.97
N SER A 7 24.39 12.08 5.79
CA SER A 7 24.73 13.38 6.36
C SER A 7 25.93 13.97 5.62
N LEU A 8 26.28 15.23 5.90
CA LEU A 8 27.58 15.75 5.50
C LEU A 8 28.68 14.90 6.15
N VAL A 9 29.76 14.59 5.42
CA VAL A 9 30.90 13.82 5.95
C VAL A 9 31.84 14.72 6.76
N THR A 10 32.26 15.84 6.18
CA THR A 10 33.23 16.75 6.81
C THR A 10 32.55 17.68 7.81
N GLY A 11 33.04 17.70 9.05
CA GLY A 11 32.51 18.56 10.12
C GLY A 11 31.28 18.00 10.84
N MET A 12 30.98 16.71 10.65
CA MET A 12 29.94 15.96 11.38
C MET A 12 30.48 14.62 11.91
N GLU A 13 31.78 14.52 12.15
CA GLU A 13 32.46 13.28 12.50
C GLU A 13 31.91 12.69 13.81
N ALA A 14 31.62 13.54 14.79
CA ALA A 14 31.07 13.13 16.08
C ALA A 14 29.63 12.62 15.97
N GLU A 15 28.79 13.35 15.24
CA GLU A 15 27.39 13.00 14.97
C GLU A 15 27.31 11.69 14.18
N ARG A 16 28.15 11.54 13.14
CA ARG A 16 28.22 10.31 12.34
C ARG A 16 28.69 9.12 13.18
N ALA A 17 29.70 9.30 14.01
CA ALA A 17 30.17 8.24 14.92
C ALA A 17 29.07 7.82 15.91
N ALA A 18 28.30 8.78 16.45
CA ALA A 18 27.15 8.52 17.30
C ALA A 18 26.06 7.70 16.58
N VAL A 19 25.69 8.07 15.35
CA VAL A 19 24.69 7.34 14.55
C VAL A 19 25.18 5.93 14.23
N VAL A 20 26.43 5.77 13.78
CA VAL A 20 27.02 4.46 13.49
C VAL A 20 27.07 3.60 14.75
N GLY A 21 27.40 4.19 15.90
CA GLY A 21 27.38 3.53 17.20
C GLY A 21 25.99 3.03 17.57
N ALA A 22 24.96 3.87 17.42
CA ALA A 22 23.56 3.50 17.67
C ALA A 22 23.09 2.35 16.76
N VAL A 23 23.37 2.43 15.46
CA VAL A 23 23.04 1.38 14.49
C VAL A 23 23.67 0.05 14.88
N ARG A 24 24.98 0.05 15.19
CA ARG A 24 25.70 -1.16 15.57
C ARG A 24 25.28 -1.72 16.92
N ALA A 25 24.90 -0.86 17.88
CA ALA A 25 24.42 -1.29 19.19
C ALA A 25 23.13 -2.11 19.10
N LEU A 26 22.31 -1.88 18.07
CA LEU A 26 21.12 -2.67 17.75
C LEU A 26 21.43 -3.90 16.86
N GLY A 27 22.70 -4.21 16.60
CA GLY A 27 23.09 -5.35 15.78
C GLY A 27 22.83 -5.17 14.28
N HIS A 28 22.76 -3.93 13.80
CA HIS A 28 22.55 -3.62 12.39
C HIS A 28 23.86 -3.21 11.68
N ASP A 29 23.86 -3.33 10.35
CA ASP A 29 24.98 -2.94 9.49
C ASP A 29 24.86 -1.46 9.11
N ALA A 30 25.75 -0.62 9.65
CA ALA A 30 25.83 0.79 9.27
C ALA A 30 26.54 0.94 7.92
N VAL A 31 25.80 1.41 6.91
CA VAL A 31 26.31 1.73 5.57
C VAL A 31 26.60 3.22 5.50
N THR A 32 27.85 3.58 5.20
CA THR A 32 28.26 4.98 5.09
C THR A 32 29.15 5.18 3.86
N ALA A 33 29.22 6.41 3.32
CA ALA A 33 30.03 6.71 2.14
C ALA A 33 31.51 6.31 2.30
N GLU A 34 32.04 6.42 3.53
CA GLU A 34 33.41 6.09 3.92
C GLU A 34 33.68 4.58 3.91
N THR A 35 32.64 3.74 4.00
CA THR A 35 32.78 2.27 4.04
C THR A 35 32.89 1.62 2.66
N PHE A 36 32.67 2.36 1.57
CA PHE A 36 32.61 1.77 0.23
C PHE A 36 33.95 1.36 -0.37
N GLY A 37 35.07 1.81 0.20
CA GLY A 37 36.42 1.48 -0.29
C GLY A 37 36.71 2.00 -1.70
N ALA A 38 37.77 1.48 -2.33
CA ALA A 38 38.14 1.84 -3.69
C ALA A 38 37.20 1.17 -4.70
N ARG A 39 36.52 1.97 -5.52
CA ARG A 39 35.57 1.51 -6.55
C ARG A 39 35.78 2.25 -7.86
N THR A 40 35.35 1.62 -8.96
CA THR A 40 35.33 2.22 -10.31
C THR A 40 34.16 3.18 -10.51
N ASP A 41 33.09 3.01 -9.73
CA ASP A 41 31.90 3.86 -9.76
C ASP A 41 32.19 5.23 -9.13
N SER A 42 31.46 6.27 -9.56
CA SER A 42 31.56 7.58 -8.92
C SER A 42 30.97 7.54 -7.50
N PRO A 43 31.44 8.41 -6.58
CA PRO A 43 30.87 8.51 -5.22
C PRO A 43 29.35 8.72 -5.22
N GLN A 44 28.84 9.52 -6.14
CA GLN A 44 27.40 9.76 -6.30
C GLN A 44 26.65 8.45 -6.61
N VAL A 45 27.12 7.68 -7.60
CA VAL A 45 26.50 6.40 -7.98
C VAL A 45 26.56 5.41 -6.83
N ALA A 46 27.69 5.34 -6.12
CA ALA A 46 27.87 4.46 -4.98
C ALA A 46 26.93 4.81 -3.80
N CYS A 47 26.79 6.10 -3.46
CA CYS A 47 25.88 6.57 -2.42
C CYS A 47 24.42 6.26 -2.75
N LEU A 48 23.95 6.58 -3.96
CA LEU A 48 22.57 6.29 -4.36
C LEU A 48 22.30 4.78 -4.41
N ALA A 49 23.27 3.97 -4.83
CA ALA A 49 23.16 2.51 -4.74
C ALA A 49 23.12 2.03 -3.28
N GLY A 50 23.87 2.66 -2.37
CA GLY A 50 23.82 2.40 -0.94
C GLY A 50 22.45 2.68 -0.33
N VAL A 51 21.83 3.82 -0.68
CA VAL A 51 20.45 4.16 -0.30
C VAL A 51 19.48 3.09 -0.81
N ARG A 52 19.57 2.73 -2.10
CA ARG A 52 18.73 1.68 -2.69
C ARG A 52 18.97 0.30 -2.09
N GLY A 53 20.16 0.01 -1.58
CA GLY A 53 20.51 -1.28 -1.01
C GLY A 53 20.23 -1.43 0.49
N SER A 54 19.72 -0.38 1.14
CA SER A 54 19.50 -0.34 2.59
C SER A 54 18.02 -0.55 2.95
N ASP A 55 17.79 -1.07 4.15
CA ASP A 55 16.45 -1.34 4.69
C ASP A 55 15.80 -0.07 5.26
N CYS A 56 16.62 0.84 5.80
CA CYS A 56 16.21 2.15 6.31
C CYS A 56 17.34 3.18 6.08
N VAL A 57 16.95 4.45 5.97
CA VAL A 57 17.87 5.59 5.89
C VAL A 57 17.76 6.42 7.17
N VAL A 58 18.89 6.77 7.77
CA VAL A 58 18.98 7.78 8.82
C VAL A 58 19.55 9.05 8.20
N LEU A 59 18.75 10.12 8.17
CA LEU A 59 19.12 11.43 7.66
C LEU A 59 19.46 12.36 8.84
N VAL A 60 20.65 12.95 8.84
CA VAL A 60 21.07 13.90 9.88
C VAL A 60 21.38 15.25 9.25
N LEU A 61 20.68 16.29 9.73
CA LEU A 61 20.76 17.66 9.21
C LEU A 61 21.28 18.62 10.28
N CYS A 62 22.48 19.16 10.05
CA CYS A 62 23.13 20.16 10.90
C CYS A 62 23.16 21.54 10.19
N GLY A 63 24.17 22.37 10.47
CA GLY A 63 24.24 23.77 10.01
C GLY A 63 24.57 23.95 8.53
N ARG A 64 25.35 23.04 7.94
CA ARG A 64 25.89 23.18 6.58
C ARG A 64 25.15 22.32 5.57
N TYR A 65 24.91 22.86 4.37
CA TYR A 65 24.22 22.15 3.29
C TYR A 65 25.15 21.21 2.51
N GLY A 66 26.41 21.62 2.35
CA GLY A 66 27.40 20.91 1.54
C GLY A 66 27.47 21.39 0.10
N THR A 67 28.45 20.87 -0.65
CA THR A 67 28.71 21.30 -2.02
C THR A 67 27.62 20.82 -2.98
N LYS A 68 27.07 21.76 -3.75
CA LYS A 68 26.10 21.47 -4.81
C LYS A 68 26.75 20.64 -5.92
N GLN A 69 26.09 19.54 -6.28
CA GLN A 69 26.40 18.69 -7.41
C GLN A 69 25.86 19.31 -8.72
N PRO A 70 26.13 18.73 -9.91
CA PRO A 70 25.56 19.22 -11.16
C PRO A 70 24.02 19.30 -11.18
N SER A 71 23.34 18.53 -10.31
CA SER A 71 21.90 18.59 -10.09
C SER A 71 21.40 19.88 -9.41
N GLY A 72 22.31 20.69 -8.86
CA GLY A 72 22.01 21.84 -8.00
C GLY A 72 21.75 21.48 -6.53
N MET A 73 21.76 20.19 -6.18
CA MET A 73 21.54 19.69 -4.82
C MET A 73 22.85 19.22 -4.18
N SER A 74 22.94 19.23 -2.84
CA SER A 74 24.05 18.55 -2.15
C SER A 74 23.88 17.04 -2.21
N ALA A 75 24.96 16.28 -1.99
CA ALA A 75 24.90 14.81 -2.00
C ALA A 75 23.85 14.26 -1.00
N THR A 76 23.81 14.80 0.22
CA THR A 76 22.82 14.45 1.24
C THR A 76 21.38 14.72 0.77
N HIS A 77 21.15 15.81 0.03
CA HIS A 77 19.82 16.12 -0.49
C HIS A 77 19.44 15.19 -1.67
N GLU A 78 20.39 14.80 -2.53
CA GLU A 78 20.16 13.76 -3.54
C GLU A 78 19.78 12.41 -2.91
N GLU A 79 20.49 12.01 -1.85
CA GLU A 79 20.21 10.80 -1.08
C GLU A 79 18.81 10.85 -0.44
N PHE A 80 18.41 11.98 0.14
CA PHE A 80 17.06 12.18 0.66
C PHE A 80 16.00 12.00 -0.43
N ARG A 81 16.16 12.63 -1.59
CA ARG A 81 15.18 12.50 -2.68
C ARG A 81 15.11 11.10 -3.26
N GLU A 82 16.22 10.37 -3.27
CA GLU A 82 16.23 8.97 -3.67
C GLU A 82 15.44 8.09 -2.69
N ALA A 83 15.43 8.45 -1.40
CA ALA A 83 14.81 7.67 -0.33
C ALA A 83 13.35 8.05 -0.03
N ARG A 84 12.96 9.33 -0.12
CA ARG A 84 11.69 9.93 0.38
C ARG A 84 10.41 9.15 0.05
N ASP A 85 10.37 8.46 -1.09
CA ASP A 85 9.20 7.69 -1.54
C ASP A 85 9.49 6.19 -1.77
N ARG A 86 10.69 5.72 -1.39
CA ARG A 86 11.19 4.38 -1.71
C ARG A 86 11.69 3.59 -0.51
N ARG A 87 12.13 4.28 0.55
CA ARG A 87 12.74 3.67 1.73
C ARG A 87 12.19 4.32 3.01
N PRO A 88 12.01 3.54 4.09
CA PRO A 88 11.84 4.13 5.42
C PRO A 88 12.97 5.11 5.71
N LEU A 89 12.64 6.31 6.17
CA LEU A 89 13.60 7.37 6.43
C LEU A 89 13.31 8.02 7.78
N LEU A 90 14.33 8.05 8.64
CA LEU A 90 14.30 8.66 9.97
C LEU A 90 15.16 9.91 9.95
N ALA A 91 14.55 11.09 10.11
CA ALA A 91 15.26 12.37 10.00
C ALA A 91 15.47 13.04 11.37
N PHE A 92 16.71 13.52 11.56
CA PHE A 92 17.17 14.19 12.76
C PHE A 92 17.73 15.56 12.41
N VAL A 93 17.35 16.58 13.18
CA VAL A 93 17.67 17.98 12.89
C VAL A 93 18.33 18.63 14.09
N GLN A 94 19.56 19.15 13.94
CA GLN A 94 20.33 19.68 15.07
C GLN A 94 19.79 21.03 15.56
N ASP A 95 19.43 21.16 16.83
CA ASP A 95 18.91 22.40 17.38
C ASP A 95 20.01 23.32 17.93
N GLY A 96 19.68 24.61 18.07
CA GLY A 96 20.56 25.60 18.72
C GLY A 96 21.75 26.04 17.87
N ILE A 97 21.66 25.92 16.54
CA ILE A 97 22.73 26.29 15.61
C ILE A 97 22.19 27.16 14.47
N ASP A 98 23.08 28.00 13.93
CA ASP A 98 22.84 28.73 12.70
C ASP A 98 22.99 27.79 11.49
N ARG A 99 22.11 27.98 10.49
CA ARG A 99 22.10 27.19 9.25
C ARG A 99 22.42 28.04 8.04
N GLU A 100 23.08 27.43 7.08
CA GLU A 100 23.20 27.98 5.73
C GLU A 100 21.80 28.09 5.08
N PRO A 101 21.53 29.12 4.27
CA PRO A 101 20.20 29.31 3.68
C PRO A 101 19.69 28.12 2.86
N ASP A 102 20.57 27.43 2.12
CA ASP A 102 20.21 26.22 1.38
C ASP A 102 19.84 25.06 2.33
N GLN A 103 20.49 24.98 3.49
CA GLN A 103 20.21 23.97 4.52
C GLN A 103 18.88 24.27 5.23
N GLU A 104 18.58 25.53 5.52
CA GLU A 104 17.28 25.98 6.03
C GLU A 104 16.15 25.55 5.07
N GLY A 105 16.33 25.79 3.77
CA GLY A 105 15.39 25.38 2.73
C GLY A 105 15.21 23.86 2.66
N PHE A 106 16.30 23.10 2.81
CA PHE A 106 16.23 21.65 2.83
C PHE A 106 15.52 21.10 4.07
N VAL A 107 15.82 21.63 5.26
CA VAL A 107 15.10 21.28 6.50
C VAL A 107 13.61 21.56 6.36
N ALA A 108 13.23 22.70 5.78
CA ALA A 108 11.83 23.04 5.52
C ALA A 108 11.17 22.08 4.50
N GLU A 109 11.90 21.62 3.48
CA GLU A 109 11.41 20.61 2.53
C GLU A 109 11.12 19.27 3.23
N VAL A 110 12.02 18.83 4.13
CA VAL A 110 11.87 17.60 4.90
C VAL A 110 10.70 17.68 5.87
N GLN A 111 10.50 18.83 6.53
CA GLN A 111 9.46 19.05 7.55
C GLN A 111 8.09 19.48 6.98
N LYS A 112 7.94 19.55 5.65
CA LYS A 112 6.74 20.07 5.00
C LYS A 112 5.48 19.28 5.41
N TRP A 113 4.38 20.00 5.70
CA TRP A 113 3.11 19.39 6.12
C TRP A 113 2.57 18.32 5.16
N GLN A 114 2.60 18.61 3.86
CA GLN A 114 2.21 17.67 2.81
C GLN A 114 3.45 17.17 2.07
N GLY A 115 3.69 15.86 2.14
CA GLY A 115 4.81 15.18 1.50
C GLY A 115 6.14 15.27 2.26
N GLY A 116 6.22 15.98 3.38
CA GLY A 116 7.35 15.88 4.33
C GLY A 116 7.07 14.83 5.42
N GLN A 117 7.85 14.86 6.48
CA GLN A 117 7.80 13.86 7.56
C GLN A 117 8.15 14.49 8.92
N PHE A 118 7.83 13.76 10.00
CA PHE A 118 8.28 14.12 11.34
C PHE A 118 9.80 14.01 11.46
N THR A 119 10.40 14.95 12.20
CA THR A 119 11.83 14.97 12.52
C THR A 119 12.04 15.04 14.02
N GLU A 120 13.04 14.34 14.56
CA GLU A 120 13.45 14.48 15.97
C GLU A 120 14.59 15.52 16.08
N ARG A 121 14.55 16.38 17.11
CA ARG A 121 15.58 17.39 17.35
C ARG A 121 16.65 16.85 18.30
N PHE A 122 17.90 17.29 18.13
CA PHE A 122 19.02 16.95 19.01
C PHE A 122 19.99 18.14 19.09
N SER A 123 20.72 18.31 20.19
CA SER A 123 21.76 19.35 20.30
C SER A 123 23.17 18.79 20.40
N THR A 124 23.32 17.55 20.86
CA THR A 124 24.62 16.89 21.05
C THR A 124 24.70 15.52 20.37
N ALA A 125 25.91 15.02 20.14
CA ALA A 125 26.12 13.69 19.56
C ALA A 125 25.58 12.56 20.45
N ASP A 126 25.62 12.70 21.78
CA ASP A 126 25.03 11.71 22.70
C ASP A 126 23.50 11.71 22.62
N GLU A 127 22.88 12.89 22.57
CA GLU A 127 21.43 13.00 22.35
C GLU A 127 21.03 12.40 21.00
N LEU A 128 21.83 12.64 19.96
CA LEU A 128 21.62 12.03 18.64
C LEU A 128 21.71 10.51 18.70
N ARG A 129 22.73 9.95 19.38
CA ARG A 129 22.87 8.50 19.55
C ARG A 129 21.62 7.91 20.21
N ASP A 130 21.17 8.53 21.30
CA ASP A 130 20.02 8.03 22.05
C ASP A 130 18.72 8.16 21.26
N ALA A 131 18.53 9.27 20.54
CA ALA A 131 17.39 9.51 19.65
C ALA A 131 17.35 8.50 18.49
N VAL A 132 18.48 8.29 17.82
CA VAL A 132 18.60 7.31 16.74
C VAL A 132 18.34 5.90 17.26
N THR A 133 18.89 5.52 18.41
CA THR A 133 18.67 4.20 19.01
C THR A 133 17.18 3.97 19.28
N ARG A 134 16.49 4.92 19.91
CA ARG A 134 15.04 4.81 20.17
C ARG A 134 14.23 4.77 18.87
N ALA A 135 14.56 5.60 17.89
CA ALA A 135 13.84 5.65 16.63
C ALA A 135 13.99 4.35 15.82
N LEU A 136 15.21 3.83 15.71
CA LEU A 136 15.48 2.56 15.06
C LEU A 136 14.82 1.39 15.80
N HIS A 137 14.87 1.36 17.13
CA HIS A 137 14.20 0.31 17.89
C HIS A 137 12.67 0.37 17.76
N ARG A 138 12.06 1.56 17.78
CA ARG A 138 10.62 1.72 17.48
C ARG A 138 10.27 1.26 16.07
N TRP A 139 11.10 1.62 15.09
CA TRP A 139 10.93 1.18 13.71
C TRP A 139 11.09 -0.35 13.58
N GLU A 140 12.08 -0.94 14.24
CA GLU A 140 12.27 -2.38 14.34
C GLU A 140 11.03 -3.03 14.96
N LEU A 141 10.51 -2.55 16.10
CA LEU A 141 9.29 -3.10 16.69
C LEU A 141 8.06 -2.97 15.78
N SER A 142 7.94 -1.86 15.03
CA SER A 142 6.87 -1.68 14.04
C SER A 142 7.00 -2.62 12.84
N THR A 143 8.22 -3.08 12.54
CA THR A 143 8.52 -4.01 11.45
C THR A 143 8.76 -5.45 11.93
N ALA A 144 8.83 -5.70 13.24
CA ALA A 144 9.11 -6.98 13.89
C ALA A 144 7.87 -7.85 14.11
N VAL A 145 6.66 -7.32 13.89
CA VAL A 145 5.58 -8.20 13.46
C VAL A 145 6.09 -8.75 12.12
N GLY A 146 6.40 -10.05 12.03
CA GLY A 146 7.39 -10.60 11.08
C GLY A 146 7.26 -10.10 9.63
N ALA A 147 8.36 -10.08 8.87
CA ALA A 147 8.32 -9.66 7.47
C ALA A 147 7.11 -10.28 6.75
N PRO A 148 6.26 -9.47 6.09
CA PRO A 148 5.01 -9.96 5.54
C PRO A 148 5.27 -11.13 4.61
N ASP A 149 4.79 -12.32 4.99
CA ASP A 149 4.90 -13.51 4.16
C ASP A 149 3.98 -13.33 2.96
N ALA A 150 4.56 -12.91 1.84
CA ALA A 150 3.81 -12.59 0.65
C ALA A 150 3.06 -13.81 0.05
N VAL A 151 3.55 -15.03 0.31
CA VAL A 151 2.89 -16.27 -0.12
C VAL A 151 1.68 -16.55 0.77
N GLU A 152 1.84 -16.41 2.08
CA GLU A 152 0.74 -16.55 3.06
C GLU A 152 -0.36 -15.51 2.81
N MET A 153 0.02 -14.25 2.60
CA MET A 153 -0.89 -13.17 2.32
C MET A 153 -1.67 -13.40 1.02
N LEU A 154 -0.99 -13.86 -0.04
CA LEU A 154 -1.67 -14.22 -1.28
C LEU A 154 -2.67 -15.36 -1.05
N ALA A 155 -2.26 -16.42 -0.35
CA ALA A 155 -3.13 -17.56 -0.05
C ALA A 155 -4.38 -17.13 0.74
N ARG A 156 -4.23 -16.25 1.73
CA ARG A 156 -5.36 -15.64 2.47
C ARG A 156 -6.26 -14.81 1.56
N ALA A 157 -5.69 -13.90 0.75
CA ALA A 157 -6.47 -13.06 -0.15
C ALA A 157 -7.29 -13.90 -1.14
N THR A 158 -6.67 -14.93 -1.73
CA THR A 158 -7.34 -15.86 -2.63
C THR A 158 -8.41 -16.69 -1.91
N GLY A 159 -8.14 -17.15 -0.69
CA GLY A 159 -9.07 -17.95 0.11
C GLY A 159 -10.32 -17.19 0.59
N LEU A 160 -10.26 -15.84 0.65
CA LEU A 160 -11.43 -15.01 0.98
C LEU A 160 -12.40 -14.86 -0.17
N LEU A 161 -11.93 -15.01 -1.42
CA LEU A 161 -12.77 -14.86 -2.59
C LEU A 161 -13.78 -16.02 -2.64
N PRO A 162 -15.06 -15.75 -2.97
CA PRO A 162 -16.06 -16.80 -3.05
C PRO A 162 -15.68 -17.81 -4.14
N SER A 163 -15.93 -19.09 -3.86
CA SER A 163 -15.97 -20.14 -4.89
C SER A 163 -17.16 -19.90 -5.82
N GLU A 164 -17.02 -20.20 -7.12
CA GLU A 164 -18.20 -20.31 -7.98
C GLU A 164 -19.03 -21.51 -7.49
N GLU A 165 -20.08 -21.26 -6.71
CA GLU A 165 -21.07 -22.27 -6.39
C GLU A 165 -21.88 -22.56 -7.66
N ARG A 166 -21.71 -23.77 -8.20
CA ARG A 166 -22.49 -24.34 -9.30
C ARG A 166 -23.96 -24.51 -8.86
N GLY A 167 -24.72 -23.43 -8.75
CA GLY A 167 -26.12 -23.52 -8.31
C GLY A 167 -26.86 -22.20 -8.11
N PHE A 168 -26.16 -21.11 -7.74
CA PHE A 168 -26.78 -19.80 -7.50
C PHE A 168 -26.36 -18.78 -8.56
N HIS A 169 -26.90 -18.94 -9.78
CA HIS A 169 -26.79 -17.90 -10.80
C HIS A 169 -27.98 -16.95 -10.69
N ASN A 170 -27.79 -15.83 -9.99
CA ASN A 170 -28.75 -14.73 -9.95
C ASN A 170 -28.76 -13.95 -11.29
N GLY A 171 -28.01 -14.40 -12.30
CA GLY A 171 -27.85 -13.75 -13.60
C GLY A 171 -27.00 -12.47 -13.57
N VAL A 172 -26.37 -12.14 -12.43
CA VAL A 172 -25.58 -10.92 -12.25
C VAL A 172 -24.09 -11.26 -12.24
N THR A 173 -23.32 -10.62 -13.13
CA THR A 173 -21.87 -10.69 -13.09
C THR A 173 -21.33 -9.76 -12.00
N THR A 174 -20.54 -10.30 -11.07
CA THR A 174 -19.97 -9.53 -9.95
C THR A 174 -18.45 -9.62 -9.94
N LEU A 175 -17.80 -8.56 -9.46
CA LEU A 175 -16.41 -8.54 -9.08
C LEU A 175 -16.30 -8.73 -7.57
N ALA A 176 -15.55 -9.74 -7.15
CA ALA A 176 -15.08 -9.89 -5.77
C ALA A 176 -13.62 -9.42 -5.69
N VAL A 177 -13.32 -8.54 -4.73
CA VAL A 177 -11.97 -8.05 -4.43
C VAL A 177 -11.67 -8.35 -2.96
N ALA A 178 -10.55 -9.02 -2.70
CA ALA A 178 -10.03 -9.28 -1.37
C ALA A 178 -8.74 -8.50 -1.14
N VAL A 179 -8.67 -7.79 -0.02
CA VAL A 179 -7.50 -7.04 0.44
C VAL A 179 -7.15 -7.56 1.82
N VAL A 180 -5.96 -8.12 1.98
CA VAL A 180 -5.48 -8.63 3.27
C VAL A 180 -4.22 -7.90 3.68
N GLY A 181 -4.12 -7.54 4.96
CA GLY A 181 -2.93 -6.93 5.52
C GLY A 181 -1.93 -7.97 6.03
N GLY A 182 -0.67 -7.59 5.90
CA GLY A 182 0.48 -8.28 6.46
C GLY A 182 1.30 -7.29 7.30
N PRO A 183 1.95 -7.76 8.37
CA PRO A 183 2.04 -9.16 8.76
C PRO A 183 0.77 -9.66 9.44
N ARG A 184 0.57 -10.99 9.43
CA ARG A 184 -0.61 -11.61 10.03
C ARG A 184 -0.67 -11.32 11.53
N GLN A 185 -1.72 -10.60 11.93
CA GLN A 185 -2.02 -10.30 13.34
C GLN A 185 -3.48 -9.84 13.44
N SER A 186 -4.08 -9.99 14.63
CA SER A 186 -5.36 -9.36 14.93
C SER A 186 -5.16 -7.86 15.19
N ILE A 187 -5.89 -7.02 14.45
CA ILE A 187 -5.92 -5.56 14.61
C ILE A 187 -7.21 -5.06 15.26
N LEU A 188 -8.27 -5.87 15.23
CA LEU A 188 -9.56 -5.59 15.84
C LEU A 188 -9.87 -6.66 16.88
N ARG A 189 -10.34 -6.23 18.04
CA ARG A 189 -10.89 -7.12 19.07
C ARG A 189 -12.30 -7.58 18.66
N PRO A 190 -12.75 -8.79 19.07
CA PRO A 190 -14.11 -9.25 18.80
C PRO A 190 -15.19 -8.24 19.23
N VAL A 191 -14.99 -7.58 20.38
CA VAL A 191 -15.92 -6.56 20.87
C VAL A 191 -15.98 -5.35 19.93
N GLU A 192 -14.86 -4.94 19.33
CA GLU A 192 -14.81 -3.79 18.41
C GLU A 192 -15.55 -4.09 17.09
N LEU A 193 -15.53 -5.35 16.63
CA LEU A 193 -16.34 -5.81 15.49
C LEU A 193 -17.83 -5.80 15.80
N GLU A 194 -18.22 -6.13 17.02
CA GLU A 194 -19.62 -6.20 17.45
C GLU A 194 -20.18 -4.83 17.87
N GLU A 195 -19.32 -3.89 18.26
CA GLU A 195 -19.67 -2.57 18.77
C GLU A 195 -20.31 -1.63 17.71
N GLY A 196 -21.17 -0.73 18.21
CA GLY A 196 -21.92 0.22 17.40
C GLY A 196 -21.11 1.24 16.59
N PRO A 197 -19.97 1.80 17.07
CA PRO A 197 -19.23 2.83 16.34
C PRO A 197 -18.63 2.34 15.03
N LEU A 198 -17.93 1.19 15.03
CA LEU A 198 -17.34 0.63 13.81
C LEU A 198 -18.43 0.24 12.81
N ARG A 199 -19.49 -0.43 13.28
CA ARG A 199 -20.64 -0.79 12.43
C ARG A 199 -21.28 0.44 11.81
N ARG A 200 -21.53 1.49 12.60
CA ARG A 200 -22.09 2.76 12.12
C ARG A 200 -21.16 3.43 11.11
N HIS A 201 -19.86 3.41 11.34
CA HIS A 201 -18.87 3.92 10.39
C HIS A 201 -18.93 3.14 9.06
N LEU A 202 -18.91 1.81 9.09
CA LEU A 202 -19.04 0.99 7.87
C LEU A 202 -20.36 1.24 7.12
N HIS A 203 -21.48 1.35 7.84
CA HIS A 203 -22.77 1.70 7.23
C HIS A 203 -22.73 3.10 6.58
N GLN A 204 -22.20 4.09 7.28
CA GLN A 204 -22.11 5.47 6.79
C GLN A 204 -21.17 5.58 5.60
N SER A 205 -19.94 5.05 5.72
CA SER A 205 -18.93 5.06 4.65
C SER A 205 -19.41 4.26 3.44
N GLY A 206 -20.07 3.11 3.66
CA GLY A 206 -20.57 2.24 2.60
C GLY A 206 -21.67 2.87 1.74
N ARG A 207 -22.46 3.77 2.31
CA ARG A 207 -23.64 4.36 1.66
C ARG A 207 -23.48 5.83 1.29
N PHE A 208 -22.88 6.62 2.16
CA PHE A 208 -22.76 8.08 2.06
C PHE A 208 -21.30 8.57 2.04
N GLY A 209 -20.32 7.66 2.10
CA GLY A 209 -18.92 8.02 2.07
C GLY A 209 -18.46 8.54 0.72
N GLU A 210 -17.19 8.93 0.63
CA GLU A 210 -16.57 9.41 -0.62
C GLU A 210 -16.56 8.35 -1.73
N THR A 211 -16.66 7.08 -1.37
CA THR A 211 -16.61 5.95 -2.32
C THR A 211 -17.71 4.93 -2.00
N PRO A 212 -19.00 5.27 -2.20
CA PRO A 212 -20.10 4.44 -1.76
C PRO A 212 -20.17 3.14 -2.57
N ILE A 213 -20.28 2.02 -1.84
CA ILE A 213 -20.37 0.67 -2.40
C ILE A 213 -21.81 0.16 -2.41
N PHE A 214 -22.67 0.67 -1.52
CA PHE A 214 -24.09 0.36 -1.43
C PHE A 214 -24.94 1.41 -2.15
N VAL A 215 -26.12 0.99 -2.60
CA VAL A 215 -27.10 1.88 -3.23
C VAL A 215 -28.17 2.33 -2.23
N ASP A 216 -28.66 3.55 -2.40
CA ASP A 216 -29.67 4.12 -1.50
C ASP A 216 -31.06 3.48 -1.62
N ALA A 217 -31.39 2.92 -2.77
CA ALA A 217 -32.72 2.35 -3.01
C ALA A 217 -32.97 1.04 -2.24
N GLU A 218 -31.93 0.37 -1.73
CA GLU A 218 -32.02 -0.91 -1.04
C GLU A 218 -31.62 -0.79 0.44
N GLY A 219 -32.26 -1.58 1.30
CA GLY A 219 -31.83 -1.73 2.70
C GLY A 219 -30.47 -2.43 2.78
N VAL A 220 -29.70 -2.16 3.84
CA VAL A 220 -28.42 -2.85 4.09
C VAL A 220 -28.62 -3.80 5.27
N GLU A 221 -28.43 -5.09 5.02
CA GLU A 221 -28.43 -6.11 6.07
C GLU A 221 -27.06 -6.17 6.74
N SER A 222 -27.02 -6.50 8.03
CA SER A 222 -25.78 -6.64 8.79
C SER A 222 -25.78 -7.95 9.57
N ALA A 223 -24.70 -8.71 9.47
CA ALA A 223 -24.51 -9.98 10.16
C ALA A 223 -23.08 -10.15 10.67
N ILE A 224 -22.88 -11.10 11.59
CA ILE A 224 -21.56 -11.62 11.96
C ILE A 224 -21.48 -13.05 11.42
N GLU A 225 -20.53 -13.31 10.52
CA GLU A 225 -20.34 -14.60 9.86
C GLU A 225 -18.91 -15.10 10.06
N ALA A 226 -18.73 -16.20 10.79
CA ALA A 226 -17.42 -16.83 11.01
C ALA A 226 -16.34 -15.79 11.40
N HIS A 227 -16.58 -15.07 12.51
CA HIS A 227 -15.66 -14.05 13.07
C HIS A 227 -15.41 -12.82 12.20
N ALA A 228 -16.32 -12.53 11.26
CA ALA A 228 -16.26 -11.31 10.47
C ALA A 228 -17.59 -10.58 10.46
N PHE A 229 -17.52 -9.26 10.47
CA PHE A 229 -18.66 -8.40 10.24
C PHE A 229 -18.95 -8.29 8.74
N VAL A 230 -20.21 -8.51 8.37
CA VAL A 230 -20.68 -8.50 6.98
C VAL A 230 -21.83 -7.51 6.84
N LEU A 231 -21.72 -6.65 5.84
CA LEU A 231 -22.82 -5.83 5.33
C LEU A 231 -23.18 -6.29 3.92
N SER A 232 -24.46 -6.45 3.64
CA SER A 232 -24.93 -6.98 2.35
C SER A 232 -26.19 -6.29 1.82
N GLN A 233 -26.26 -6.27 0.49
CA GLN A 233 -27.44 -6.00 -0.35
C GLN A 233 -27.59 -7.16 -1.34
N SER A 234 -28.63 -7.13 -2.17
CA SER A 234 -28.98 -8.23 -3.08
C SER A 234 -27.84 -8.74 -3.98
N ASN A 235 -26.95 -7.85 -4.43
CA ASN A 235 -25.80 -8.18 -5.28
C ASN A 235 -24.48 -7.52 -4.84
N ARG A 236 -24.43 -6.95 -3.63
CA ARG A 236 -23.26 -6.24 -3.10
C ARG A 236 -22.98 -6.66 -1.67
N SER A 237 -21.72 -6.76 -1.28
CA SER A 237 -21.37 -6.96 0.13
C SER A 237 -19.99 -6.41 0.47
N VAL A 238 -19.79 -6.11 1.75
CA VAL A 238 -18.47 -5.95 2.35
C VAL A 238 -18.36 -6.84 3.58
N ARG A 239 -17.23 -7.53 3.72
CA ARG A 239 -16.85 -8.34 4.87
C ARG A 239 -15.55 -7.80 5.45
N LEU A 240 -15.47 -7.71 6.78
CA LEU A 240 -14.29 -7.30 7.55
C LEU A 240 -14.09 -8.26 8.73
N ASP A 241 -12.89 -8.82 8.91
CA ASP A 241 -12.55 -9.68 10.04
C ASP A 241 -11.59 -9.03 11.07
N GLU A 242 -11.26 -9.79 12.12
CA GLU A 242 -10.38 -9.37 13.22
C GLU A 242 -8.94 -9.06 12.78
N GLU A 243 -8.49 -9.63 11.67
CA GLU A 243 -7.15 -9.45 11.10
C GLU A 243 -7.11 -8.29 10.09
N GLY A 244 -8.22 -7.56 9.91
CA GLY A 244 -8.31 -6.48 8.94
C GLY A 244 -8.43 -6.96 7.49
N ALA A 245 -8.80 -8.22 7.28
CA ALA A 245 -9.04 -8.74 5.95
C ALA A 245 -10.40 -8.25 5.44
N ILE A 246 -10.37 -7.63 4.26
CA ILE A 246 -11.53 -7.00 3.64
C ILE A 246 -11.88 -7.76 2.37
N ARG A 247 -13.16 -8.11 2.22
CA ARG A 247 -13.69 -8.61 0.95
C ARG A 247 -14.88 -7.77 0.52
N ILE A 248 -14.83 -7.24 -0.69
CA ILE A 248 -15.89 -6.44 -1.30
C ILE A 248 -16.41 -7.19 -2.53
N VAL A 249 -17.73 -7.31 -2.66
CA VAL A 249 -18.40 -7.84 -3.84
C VAL A 249 -19.28 -6.76 -4.43
N LEU A 250 -19.10 -6.46 -5.72
CA LEU A 250 -19.85 -5.43 -6.44
C LEU A 250 -20.30 -5.95 -7.81
N PRO A 251 -21.50 -5.55 -8.31
CA PRO A 251 -21.93 -5.88 -9.66
C PRO A 251 -21.09 -5.11 -10.69
N LEU A 252 -20.79 -5.76 -11.82
CA LEU A 252 -20.15 -5.13 -12.97
C LEU A 252 -21.15 -4.51 -13.96
N SER A 253 -22.44 -4.73 -13.72
CA SER A 253 -23.56 -4.16 -14.45
C SER A 253 -24.75 -3.90 -13.53
N GLU A 254 -25.37 -2.72 -13.60
CA GLU A 254 -26.51 -2.34 -12.74
C GLU A 254 -27.89 -2.75 -13.30
N GLY A 255 -27.97 -3.45 -14.43
CA GLY A 255 -29.23 -3.81 -15.11
C GLY A 255 -29.49 -5.32 -15.28
N ARG A 256 -30.74 -5.69 -15.59
CA ARG A 256 -31.13 -7.07 -15.92
C ARG A 256 -30.60 -7.50 -17.30
N ALA A 257 -30.21 -8.78 -17.37
CA ALA A 257 -29.56 -9.48 -18.46
C ALA A 257 -30.11 -9.21 -19.88
N GLY A 258 -29.38 -8.37 -20.63
CA GLY A 258 -29.20 -8.53 -22.08
C GLY A 258 -27.92 -9.31 -22.38
N ILE A 259 -27.55 -9.45 -23.66
CA ILE A 259 -26.35 -10.18 -24.11
C ILE A 259 -25.13 -9.81 -23.26
N THR A 260 -24.54 -10.82 -22.64
CA THR A 260 -23.50 -10.75 -21.61
C THR A 260 -22.19 -10.22 -22.19
N ALA A 261 -21.95 -8.92 -22.04
CA ALA A 261 -20.65 -8.30 -22.31
C ALA A 261 -20.02 -7.86 -20.99
N LEU A 262 -18.75 -8.24 -20.79
CA LEU A 262 -17.92 -7.71 -19.73
C LEU A 262 -17.26 -6.43 -20.25
N ILE A 263 -17.73 -5.29 -19.74
CA ILE A 263 -17.23 -3.96 -20.13
C ILE A 263 -15.99 -3.63 -19.32
N GLU A 264 -14.89 -3.42 -20.03
CA GLU A 264 -13.58 -3.14 -19.44
C GLU A 264 -13.58 -1.92 -18.51
N GLU A 265 -14.20 -0.83 -18.95
CA GLU A 265 -14.23 0.43 -18.20
C GLU A 265 -15.05 0.27 -16.91
N ASN A 266 -16.16 -0.48 -16.95
CA ASN A 266 -16.95 -0.76 -15.75
C ASN A 266 -16.16 -1.61 -14.74
N LEU A 267 -15.38 -2.59 -15.23
CA LEU A 267 -14.47 -3.37 -14.37
C LEU A 267 -13.43 -2.47 -13.71
N ARG A 268 -12.77 -1.60 -14.48
CA ARG A 268 -11.76 -0.67 -13.95
C ARG A 268 -12.35 0.28 -12.90
N GLU A 269 -13.49 0.90 -13.20
CA GLU A 269 -14.21 1.79 -12.28
C GLU A 269 -14.62 1.06 -10.98
N THR A 270 -15.05 -0.20 -11.09
CA THR A 270 -15.44 -1.03 -9.94
C THR A 270 -14.22 -1.44 -9.09
N LEU A 271 -13.09 -1.78 -9.72
CA LEU A 271 -11.82 -2.05 -9.05
C LEU A 271 -11.36 -0.82 -8.25
N VAL A 272 -11.32 0.37 -8.87
CA VAL A 272 -10.95 1.62 -8.19
C VAL A 272 -11.85 1.87 -6.99
N ARG A 273 -13.17 1.69 -7.16
CA ARG A 273 -14.15 1.84 -6.07
C ARG A 273 -13.86 0.90 -4.89
N ALA A 274 -13.67 -0.39 -5.16
CA ALA A 274 -13.39 -1.39 -4.13
C ALA A 274 -12.04 -1.13 -3.41
N LEU A 275 -11.00 -0.77 -4.15
CA LEU A 275 -9.67 -0.49 -3.60
C LEU A 275 -9.65 0.78 -2.74
N ARG A 276 -10.28 1.87 -3.19
CA ARG A 276 -10.41 3.11 -2.40
C ARG A 276 -11.21 2.89 -1.12
N PHE A 277 -12.33 2.16 -1.21
CA PHE A 277 -13.11 1.79 -0.02
C PHE A 277 -12.27 0.98 0.98
N SER A 278 -11.53 -0.02 0.48
CA SER A 278 -10.65 -0.86 1.32
C SER A 278 -9.54 -0.02 1.97
N SER A 279 -8.93 0.90 1.23
CA SER A 279 -7.93 1.83 1.76
C SER A 279 -8.50 2.69 2.89
N ASN A 280 -9.64 3.34 2.68
CA ASN A 280 -10.27 4.18 3.68
C ASN A 280 -10.68 3.41 4.93
N LEU A 281 -11.16 2.17 4.76
CA LEU A 281 -11.50 1.31 5.88
C LEU A 281 -10.26 0.91 6.69
N LEU A 282 -9.15 0.52 6.03
CA LEU A 282 -7.89 0.22 6.72
C LEU A 282 -7.33 1.42 7.50
N GLU A 283 -7.41 2.63 6.95
CA GLU A 283 -7.00 3.86 7.66
C GLU A 283 -7.82 4.09 8.94
N HIS A 284 -9.10 3.69 8.94
CA HIS A 284 -9.95 3.81 10.12
C HIS A 284 -9.64 2.76 11.19
N ILE A 285 -9.46 1.50 10.80
CA ILE A 285 -9.33 0.36 11.74
C ILE A 285 -7.90 0.06 12.17
N ASP A 286 -6.91 0.51 11.42
CA ASP A 286 -5.48 0.33 11.72
C ASP A 286 -4.72 1.64 11.47
N ASN A 287 -5.04 2.65 12.28
CA ASN A 287 -4.46 3.99 12.22
C ASN A 287 -2.98 4.04 12.67
N VAL A 288 -2.52 3.02 13.39
CA VAL A 288 -1.12 2.83 13.82
C VAL A 288 -0.31 2.00 12.83
N HIS A 289 -0.92 1.59 11.71
CA HIS A 289 -0.27 0.89 10.59
C HIS A 289 0.44 -0.40 11.03
N ARG A 290 -0.21 -1.19 11.90
CA ARG A 290 0.26 -2.52 12.29
C ARG A 290 0.39 -3.44 11.07
N LEU A 291 -0.50 -3.29 10.10
CA LEU A 291 -0.44 -3.94 8.79
C LEU A 291 0.38 -3.06 7.83
N SER A 292 1.67 -3.36 7.71
CA SER A 292 2.61 -2.60 6.89
C SER A 292 2.49 -2.88 5.38
N HIS A 293 2.00 -4.05 5.01
CA HIS A 293 1.86 -4.50 3.61
C HIS A 293 0.45 -5.00 3.35
N VAL A 294 0.11 -5.08 2.06
CA VAL A 294 -1.16 -5.63 1.59
C VAL A 294 -0.96 -6.56 0.41
N ALA A 295 -1.77 -7.61 0.35
CA ALA A 295 -1.95 -8.45 -0.83
C ALA A 295 -3.38 -8.30 -1.33
N ILE A 296 -3.52 -8.24 -2.65
CA ILE A 296 -4.79 -8.00 -3.32
C ILE A 296 -5.04 -9.15 -4.27
N ALA A 297 -6.22 -9.76 -4.17
CA ALA A 297 -6.71 -10.75 -5.11
C ALA A 297 -8.11 -10.37 -5.57
N ALA A 298 -8.46 -10.70 -6.81
CA ALA A 298 -9.78 -10.42 -7.36
C ALA A 298 -10.30 -11.58 -8.20
N ARG A 299 -11.63 -11.71 -8.29
CA ARG A 299 -12.31 -12.70 -9.14
C ARG A 299 -13.56 -12.10 -9.75
N ILE A 300 -13.85 -12.48 -10.99
CA ILE A 300 -15.13 -12.18 -11.65
C ILE A 300 -15.98 -13.44 -11.60
N ASN A 301 -17.18 -13.33 -11.02
CA ASN A 301 -18.13 -14.44 -10.88
C ASN A 301 -19.32 -14.23 -11.82
N GLY A 302 -19.90 -15.32 -12.31
CA GLY A 302 -21.11 -15.25 -13.13
C GLY A 302 -20.85 -14.59 -14.49
N ALA A 303 -19.64 -14.75 -15.02
CA ALA A 303 -19.23 -14.31 -16.36
C ALA A 303 -19.14 -15.49 -17.35
N GLY A 304 -19.83 -16.60 -17.07
CA GLY A 304 -19.97 -17.72 -18.00
C GLY A 304 -20.66 -17.24 -19.28
N GLY A 305 -20.00 -17.42 -20.43
CA GLY A 305 -20.51 -16.93 -21.72
C GLY A 305 -20.31 -15.44 -22.01
N SER A 306 -19.77 -14.64 -21.08
CA SER A 306 -19.53 -13.21 -21.31
C SER A 306 -18.37 -12.94 -22.26
N SER A 307 -18.55 -12.02 -23.20
CA SER A 307 -17.47 -11.54 -24.10
C SER A 307 -16.81 -10.27 -23.55
N TRP A 308 -15.47 -10.19 -23.59
CA TRP A 308 -14.73 -8.99 -23.20
C TRP A 308 -14.86 -7.90 -24.26
N ARG A 309 -15.27 -6.70 -23.88
CA ARG A 309 -15.45 -5.56 -24.79
C ARG A 309 -15.12 -4.24 -24.12
N THR A 310 -14.76 -3.24 -24.92
CA THR A 310 -14.78 -1.84 -24.46
C THR A 310 -16.20 -1.28 -24.51
N ARG A 311 -16.44 -0.20 -23.77
CA ARG A 311 -17.72 0.53 -23.77
C ARG A 311 -18.07 1.02 -25.17
N GLN A 312 -17.07 1.50 -25.93
CA GLN A 312 -17.24 1.94 -27.31
C GLN A 312 -17.64 0.79 -28.23
N GLU A 313 -16.93 -0.36 -28.15
CA GLU A 313 -17.25 -1.55 -28.94
C GLU A 313 -18.67 -2.05 -28.65
N HIS A 314 -19.06 -2.08 -27.38
CA HIS A 314 -20.39 -2.53 -26.98
C HIS A 314 -21.48 -1.57 -27.48
N ALA A 315 -21.29 -0.25 -27.34
CA ALA A 315 -22.24 0.75 -27.84
C ALA A 315 -22.41 0.68 -29.37
N ALA A 316 -21.33 0.41 -30.11
CA ALA A 316 -21.37 0.29 -31.57
C ALA A 316 -22.10 -0.97 -32.05
N SER A 317 -22.11 -2.05 -31.27
CA SER A 317 -22.81 -3.29 -31.63
C SER A 317 -23.29 -4.05 -30.38
N PRO A 318 -24.39 -3.61 -29.73
CA PRO A 318 -24.83 -4.15 -28.44
C PRO A 318 -25.23 -5.62 -28.51
N ASN A 319 -25.76 -6.05 -29.65
CA ASN A 319 -26.28 -7.40 -29.86
C ASN A 319 -25.27 -8.36 -30.53
N GLN A 320 -24.06 -7.91 -30.83
CA GLN A 320 -23.01 -8.79 -31.36
C GLN A 320 -22.10 -9.26 -30.22
N GLY A 321 -21.90 -10.56 -30.09
CA GLY A 321 -20.99 -11.13 -29.10
C GLY A 321 -20.74 -12.60 -29.38
N SER A 322 -19.51 -13.05 -29.18
CA SER A 322 -19.18 -14.47 -29.19
C SER A 322 -19.66 -15.08 -27.88
N TRP A 323 -20.63 -15.99 -27.93
CA TRP A 323 -20.98 -16.83 -26.79
C TRP A 323 -19.86 -17.86 -26.59
N ASN A 324 -19.07 -17.68 -25.55
CA ASN A 324 -18.13 -18.72 -25.14
C ASN A 324 -18.93 -19.82 -24.43
N MET A 325 -19.12 -20.95 -25.10
CA MET A 325 -19.80 -22.12 -24.50
C MET A 325 -19.03 -22.77 -23.34
N HIS A 326 -17.79 -22.36 -23.10
CA HIS A 326 -17.03 -22.79 -21.93
C HIS A 326 -17.42 -21.95 -20.70
N THR A 327 -18.16 -22.58 -19.79
CA THR A 327 -18.31 -22.16 -18.40
C THR A 327 -17.06 -22.58 -17.63
N ASP A 328 -15.91 -22.04 -18.00
CA ASP A 328 -14.70 -22.29 -17.21
C ASP A 328 -14.77 -21.47 -15.93
N ASP A 329 -14.64 -22.19 -14.82
CA ASP A 329 -14.42 -21.58 -13.52
C ASP A 329 -13.04 -20.88 -13.56
N ARG A 330 -13.08 -19.56 -13.77
CA ARG A 330 -11.86 -18.76 -13.95
C ARG A 330 -11.17 -18.61 -12.59
N PRO A 331 -9.86 -18.93 -12.49
CA PRO A 331 -9.14 -18.80 -11.23
C PRO A 331 -9.07 -17.32 -10.80
N PRO A 332 -8.94 -17.07 -9.49
CA PRO A 332 -8.62 -15.75 -8.99
C PRO A 332 -7.37 -15.14 -9.64
N THR A 333 -7.41 -13.83 -9.84
CA THR A 333 -6.30 -13.03 -10.34
C THR A 333 -5.62 -12.33 -9.18
N ALA A 334 -4.30 -12.26 -9.20
CA ALA A 334 -3.51 -11.47 -8.26
C ALA A 334 -2.32 -10.82 -8.99
N LEU A 335 -1.75 -9.79 -8.38
CA LEU A 335 -0.62 -9.06 -8.92
C LEU A 335 0.72 -9.74 -8.58
N SER A 336 1.74 -9.46 -9.38
CA SER A 336 3.13 -9.83 -9.08
C SER A 336 3.97 -8.55 -8.93
N PRO A 337 4.75 -8.36 -7.85
CA PRO A 337 4.82 -9.23 -6.66
C PRO A 337 3.49 -9.29 -5.89
N PRO A 338 3.24 -10.34 -5.07
CA PRO A 338 1.95 -10.55 -4.41
C PRO A 338 1.66 -9.58 -3.25
N SER A 339 2.70 -9.11 -2.56
CA SER A 339 2.60 -8.10 -1.51
C SER A 339 3.18 -6.77 -1.96
N ARG A 340 2.58 -5.66 -1.51
CA ARG A 340 3.09 -4.29 -1.69
C ARG A 340 2.98 -3.52 -0.37
N PRO A 341 3.76 -2.44 -0.18
CA PRO A 341 3.54 -1.53 0.95
C PRO A 341 2.08 -1.06 0.98
N ARG A 342 1.48 -0.98 2.18
CA ARG A 342 0.07 -0.60 2.35
C ARG A 342 -0.27 0.74 1.68
N ALA A 343 0.67 1.69 1.68
CA ALA A 343 0.51 3.00 1.04
C ALA A 343 0.15 2.93 -0.46
N ALA A 344 0.51 1.83 -1.15
CA ALA A 344 0.18 1.62 -2.56
C ALA A 344 -1.34 1.59 -2.82
N LEU A 345 -2.16 1.12 -1.88
CA LEU A 345 -3.63 1.14 -2.02
C LEU A 345 -4.21 2.55 -2.16
N ARG A 346 -3.53 3.55 -1.59
CA ARG A 346 -3.94 4.95 -1.67
C ARG A 346 -3.25 5.68 -2.82
N GLN A 347 -1.95 5.46 -2.99
CA GLN A 347 -1.11 6.24 -3.91
C GLN A 347 -1.13 5.72 -5.35
N GLN A 348 -1.39 4.42 -5.54
CA GLN A 348 -1.25 3.73 -6.85
C GLN A 348 -2.57 3.07 -7.27
N VAL A 349 -3.71 3.54 -6.76
CA VAL A 349 -5.01 2.85 -6.96
C VAL A 349 -5.39 2.69 -8.43
N ASP A 350 -5.10 3.69 -9.27
CA ASP A 350 -5.42 3.68 -10.69
C ASP A 350 -4.50 2.71 -11.47
N GLU A 351 -3.21 2.65 -11.11
CA GLU A 351 -2.24 1.71 -11.66
C GLU A 351 -2.60 0.25 -11.30
N LEU A 352 -2.96 0.01 -10.03
CA LEU A 352 -3.39 -1.31 -9.56
C LEU A 352 -4.65 -1.78 -10.30
N ALA A 353 -5.65 -0.90 -10.46
CA ALA A 353 -6.88 -1.23 -11.18
C ALA A 353 -6.61 -1.51 -12.68
N GLU A 354 -5.69 -0.78 -13.29
CA GLU A 354 -5.25 -1.02 -14.66
C GLU A 354 -4.57 -2.39 -14.82
N ASP A 355 -3.63 -2.73 -13.95
CA ASP A 355 -2.93 -4.01 -13.96
C ASP A 355 -3.90 -5.18 -13.83
N PHE A 356 -4.85 -5.12 -12.88
CA PHE A 356 -5.90 -6.11 -12.75
C PHE A 356 -6.76 -6.23 -14.01
N THR A 357 -7.12 -5.09 -14.62
CA THR A 357 -7.91 -5.06 -15.86
C THR A 357 -7.18 -5.77 -16.99
N VAL A 358 -5.87 -5.55 -17.14
CA VAL A 358 -5.04 -6.24 -18.14
C VAL A 358 -4.95 -7.74 -17.87
N LEU A 359 -4.78 -8.15 -16.61
CA LEU A 359 -4.72 -9.56 -16.24
C LEU A 359 -6.04 -10.28 -16.51
N PHE A 360 -7.17 -9.69 -16.14
CA PHE A 360 -8.48 -10.24 -16.49
C PHE A 360 -8.69 -10.28 -18.01
N ARG A 361 -8.31 -9.23 -18.75
CA ARG A 361 -8.40 -9.23 -20.22
C ARG A 361 -7.64 -10.42 -20.82
N ARG A 362 -6.43 -10.69 -20.33
CA ARG A 362 -5.63 -11.85 -20.76
C ARG A 362 -6.36 -13.15 -20.49
N GLN A 363 -6.88 -13.33 -19.28
CA GLN A 363 -7.63 -14.53 -18.89
C GLN A 363 -8.89 -14.78 -19.76
N PHE A 364 -9.61 -13.72 -20.13
CA PHE A 364 -10.80 -13.81 -20.98
C PHE A 364 -10.48 -14.00 -22.46
N LYS A 365 -9.33 -13.51 -22.95
CA LYS A 365 -8.90 -13.66 -24.35
C LYS A 365 -8.08 -14.93 -24.60
N SER A 366 -7.37 -15.47 -23.61
CA SER A 366 -6.59 -16.71 -23.72
C SER A 366 -7.45 -17.97 -23.68
N ALA A 367 -8.68 -17.87 -23.17
CA ALA A 367 -9.67 -18.95 -23.13
C ALA A 367 -10.50 -19.06 -24.42
N ARG A 368 -9.96 -18.60 -25.56
CA ARG A 368 -10.60 -18.66 -26.89
C ARG A 368 -9.94 -19.68 -27.79
#